data_AF-A0A447MSR6-F1
#
_entry.id   AF-A0A447MSR6-F1
#
_cell.length_a   1.000
_cell.length_b   1.000
_cell.length_c   1.000
_cell.angle_alpha   90.00
_cell.angle_beta   90.00
_cell.angle_gamma   90.00
#
_symmetry.space_group_name_H-M   'P 1'
#
loop_
_entity.id
_entity.type
_entity.pdbx_description
1 polymer ?
#
loop_
_entity_poly.entity_id
_entity_poly.type
_entity_poly.pdbx_seq_one_letter_code
_entity_poly.pdbx_strand_id
1 'polypeptide(L)'
;MDGLGEANNPEWKTVALNSMGELVAPNGSIGFRWGEKGKWNLEPVAAGVETELSLSLLGQHDDVAGVAFPYFGGNENPHFRSVRQEPVLVRSVTGETPGSGGR
;
A
#
# COMPACT_ATOMS: atom_id res chain seq x y z
N MET A 1 2.08 16.71 -5.49
CA MET A 1 3.10 15.87 -4.83
C MET A 1 4.19 15.62 -5.85
N ASP A 2 5.38 16.14 -5.61
CA ASP A 2 6.50 16.12 -6.56
C ASP A 2 7.26 14.79 -6.50
N GLY A 3 6.58 13.68 -6.81
CA GLY A 3 7.17 12.35 -7.05
C GLY A 3 8.07 11.79 -5.93
N LEU A 4 8.04 12.35 -4.72
CA LEU A 4 8.99 12.05 -3.63
C LEU A 4 10.47 12.18 -4.04
N GLY A 5 10.76 13.13 -4.94
CA GLY A 5 12.12 13.32 -5.49
C GLY A 5 12.49 12.36 -6.63
N GLU A 6 11.59 11.49 -7.07
CA GLU A 6 11.81 10.54 -8.16
C GLU A 6 11.24 11.06 -9.48
N ALA A 7 12.11 11.54 -10.38
CA ALA A 7 11.70 12.10 -11.68
C ALA A 7 11.57 11.06 -12.82
N ASN A 8 12.30 9.94 -12.74
CA ASN A 8 12.27 8.87 -13.74
C ASN A 8 11.19 7.83 -13.39
N ASN A 9 10.29 7.52 -14.33
CA ASN A 9 9.17 6.58 -14.18
C ASN A 9 8.38 6.71 -12.85
N PRO A 10 7.99 7.92 -12.40
CA PRO A 10 7.37 8.12 -11.08
C PRO A 10 6.09 7.32 -10.89
N GLU A 11 5.29 7.12 -11.93
CA GLU A 11 4.04 6.38 -11.91
C GLU A 11 4.22 4.86 -11.72
N TRP A 12 5.46 4.37 -11.85
CA TRP A 12 5.83 2.96 -11.67
C TRP A 12 6.58 2.70 -10.36
N LYS A 13 6.59 3.69 -9.45
CA LYS A 13 7.23 3.63 -8.14
C LYS A 13 6.16 3.61 -7.04
N THR A 14 6.04 2.47 -6.37
CA THR A 14 5.12 2.29 -5.24
C THR A 14 5.57 3.13 -4.05
N VAL A 15 4.61 3.66 -3.29
CA VAL A 15 4.85 4.46 -2.08
C VAL A 15 4.50 3.64 -0.84
N ALA A 16 5.22 3.87 0.24
CA ALA A 16 4.96 3.32 1.56
C ALA A 16 5.11 4.41 2.63
N LEU A 17 4.70 4.11 3.86
CA LEU A 17 5.07 4.90 5.04
C LEU A 17 6.30 4.27 5.70
N ASN A 18 7.21 5.11 6.19
CA ASN A 18 8.26 4.64 7.09
C ASN A 18 7.75 4.53 8.54
N SER A 19 8.62 4.09 9.46
CA SER A 19 8.31 3.99 10.89
C SER A 19 8.08 5.34 11.60
N MET A 20 8.39 6.45 10.94
CA MET A 20 8.13 7.82 11.42
C MET A 20 6.83 8.41 10.86
N GLY A 21 6.09 7.66 10.04
CA GLY A 21 4.85 8.13 9.41
C GLY A 21 5.07 9.03 8.19
N GLU A 22 6.24 8.97 7.57
CA GLU A 22 6.54 9.76 6.35
C GLU A 22 6.35 8.92 5.10
N LEU A 23 5.76 9.53 4.06
CA LEU A 23 5.63 8.91 2.75
C LEU A 23 6.98 8.83 2.03
N VAL A 24 7.34 7.64 1.59
CA VAL A 24 8.62 7.34 0.94
C VAL A 24 8.43 6.47 -0.30
N ALA A 25 9.33 6.60 -1.28
CA ALA A 25 9.45 5.69 -2.41
C ALA A 25 10.64 4.74 -2.18
N PRO A 26 10.42 3.53 -1.62
CA PRO A 26 11.51 2.58 -1.39
C PRO A 26 12.06 2.03 -2.70
N ASN A 27 13.34 1.67 -2.68
CA ASN A 27 14.01 0.95 -3.76
C ASN A 27 13.25 -0.34 -4.16
N GLY A 28 13.52 -0.83 -5.37
CA GLY A 28 13.07 -2.15 -5.82
C GLY A 28 11.79 -2.20 -6.66
N SER A 29 10.97 -1.15 -6.66
CA SER A 29 9.82 -1.07 -7.58
C SER A 29 10.26 -1.04 -9.05
N ILE A 30 9.36 -1.43 -9.96
CA ILE A 30 9.70 -1.62 -11.38
C ILE A 30 10.17 -0.33 -12.07
N GLY A 31 9.73 0.84 -11.60
CA GLY A 31 10.18 2.13 -12.11
C GLY A 31 11.68 2.38 -11.98
N PHE A 32 12.35 1.77 -10.99
CA PHE A 32 13.80 1.86 -10.79
C PHE A 32 14.62 0.96 -11.72
N ARG A 33 13.99 0.04 -12.43
CA ARG A 33 14.67 -0.94 -13.28
C ARG A 33 15.18 -0.35 -14.61
N TRP A 34 14.45 0.63 -15.15
CA TRP A 34 14.69 1.19 -16.48
C TRP A 34 14.87 2.71 -16.40
N GLY A 35 15.66 3.30 -17.31
CA GLY A 35 15.90 4.75 -17.33
C GLY A 35 16.89 5.28 -16.27
N GLU A 36 17.20 4.47 -15.26
CA GLU A 36 18.19 4.73 -14.21
C GLU A 36 18.88 3.43 -13.77
N LYS A 37 19.82 3.49 -12.82
CA LYS A 37 20.56 2.32 -12.31
C LYS A 37 20.84 2.44 -10.80
N GLY A 38 21.10 1.31 -10.16
CA GLY A 38 21.59 1.24 -8.77
C GLY A 38 20.50 1.11 -7.70
N LYS A 39 19.23 1.44 -8.02
CA LYS A 39 18.11 1.40 -7.06
C LYS A 39 17.14 0.23 -7.25
N TRP A 40 17.33 -0.61 -8.27
CA TRP A 40 16.53 -1.83 -8.45
C TRP A 40 17.14 -3.00 -7.66
N ASN A 41 16.96 -2.95 -6.34
CA ASN A 41 17.40 -3.94 -5.37
C ASN A 41 16.36 -4.02 -4.23
N LEU A 42 16.57 -4.91 -3.25
CA LEU A 42 15.70 -5.06 -2.07
C LEU A 42 16.34 -4.51 -0.79
N GLU A 43 17.30 -3.60 -0.91
CA GLU A 43 17.85 -2.92 0.25
C GLU A 43 16.77 -2.00 0.85
N PRO A 44 16.64 -1.93 2.19
CA PRO A 44 15.65 -1.11 2.86
C PRO A 44 16.08 0.35 2.80
N VAL A 45 16.03 0.95 1.61
CA VAL A 45 16.54 2.30 1.33
C VAL A 45 15.48 3.08 0.55
N ALA A 46 15.25 4.32 0.97
CA ALA A 46 14.49 5.32 0.23
C ALA A 46 15.30 6.62 0.17
N ALA A 47 15.35 7.26 -1.01
CA ALA A 47 16.14 8.49 -1.22
C ALA A 47 17.62 8.42 -0.75
N GLY A 48 18.21 7.21 -0.75
CA GLY A 48 19.60 6.99 -0.31
C GLY A 48 19.79 6.85 1.21
N VAL A 49 18.70 6.80 1.98
CA VAL A 49 18.71 6.63 3.44
C VAL A 49 18.10 5.28 3.82
N GLU A 50 18.73 4.57 4.74
CA GLU A 50 18.17 3.34 5.33
C GLU A 50 16.79 3.65 5.96
N THR A 51 15.78 2.86 5.61
CA THR A 51 14.38 3.15 5.90
C THR A 51 13.65 1.87 6.31
N GLU A 52 13.05 1.90 7.50
CA GLU A 52 12.14 0.86 7.97
C GLU A 52 10.71 1.19 7.53
N LEU A 53 10.02 0.23 6.88
CA LEU A 53 8.66 0.42 6.35
C LEU A 53 7.60 -0.06 7.34
N SER A 54 6.51 0.70 7.45
CA SER A 54 5.35 0.36 8.26
C SER A 54 4.42 -0.62 7.54
N LEU A 55 4.02 -1.70 8.22
CA LEU A 55 3.14 -2.72 7.67
C LEU A 55 1.64 -2.39 7.81
N SER A 56 1.26 -1.63 8.84
CA SER A 56 -0.14 -1.35 9.19
C SER A 56 -0.30 0.08 9.69
N LEU A 57 -1.47 0.66 9.39
CA LEU A 57 -1.92 1.97 9.90
C LEU A 57 -2.69 1.87 11.22
N LEU A 58 -2.82 0.67 11.79
CA LEU A 58 -3.47 0.52 13.09
C LEU A 58 -2.70 1.28 14.17
N GLY A 59 -3.39 2.17 14.89
CA GLY A 59 -2.78 3.08 15.86
C GLY A 59 -2.09 4.32 15.27
N GLN A 60 -2.03 4.46 13.94
CA GLN A 60 -1.39 5.56 13.23
C GLN A 60 -2.29 6.20 12.14
N HIS A 61 -3.57 5.84 12.10
CA HIS A 61 -4.53 6.28 11.09
C HIS A 61 -5.20 7.61 11.46
N ASP A 62 -5.67 8.33 10.45
CA ASP A 62 -6.52 9.50 10.60
C ASP A 62 -8.02 9.16 10.56
N ASP A 63 -8.39 8.07 9.88
CA ASP A 63 -9.76 7.62 9.73
C ASP A 63 -9.91 6.09 9.64
N VAL A 64 -11.13 5.60 9.87
CA VAL A 64 -11.53 4.21 9.69
C VAL A 64 -12.63 4.15 8.64
N ALA A 65 -12.34 3.50 7.51
CA ALA A 65 -13.26 3.38 6.39
C ALA A 65 -13.88 1.98 6.28
N GLY A 66 -15.11 1.91 5.76
CA GLY A 66 -15.74 0.67 5.35
C GLY A 66 -15.22 0.23 3.98
N VAL A 67 -14.48 -0.88 3.93
CA VAL A 67 -13.97 -1.46 2.68
C VAL A 67 -14.78 -2.70 2.32
N ALA A 68 -15.30 -2.71 1.09
CA ALA A 68 -16.12 -3.79 0.55
C ALA A 68 -15.25 -4.88 -0.09
N PHE A 69 -15.30 -6.09 0.45
CA PHE A 69 -14.63 -7.27 -0.10
C PHE A 69 -15.64 -8.19 -0.79
N PRO A 70 -15.42 -8.59 -2.05
CA PRO A 70 -16.29 -9.55 -2.70
C PRO A 70 -16.17 -10.93 -2.05
N TYR A 71 -17.31 -11.60 -1.84
CA TYR A 71 -17.38 -12.92 -1.23
C TYR A 71 -17.99 -13.94 -2.18
N PHE A 72 -17.17 -14.91 -2.58
CA PHE A 72 -17.54 -15.95 -3.55
C PHE A 72 -17.87 -17.30 -2.90
N GLY A 73 -17.67 -17.44 -1.59
CA GLY A 73 -17.90 -18.70 -0.86
C GLY A 73 -19.38 -19.11 -0.76
N GLY A 74 -20.30 -18.18 -1.05
CA GLY A 74 -21.73 -18.43 -1.13
C GLY A 74 -22.18 -19.02 -2.47
N ASN A 75 -21.32 -19.04 -3.49
CA ASN A 75 -21.67 -19.57 -4.80
C ASN A 75 -21.88 -21.09 -4.73
N GLU A 76 -23.04 -21.55 -5.18
CA GLU A 76 -23.36 -22.97 -5.20
C GLU A 76 -22.50 -23.73 -6.21
N ASN A 77 -22.05 -24.92 -5.84
CA ASN A 77 -21.29 -25.82 -6.69
C ASN A 77 -21.78 -27.26 -6.48
N PRO A 78 -21.90 -28.09 -7.55
CA PRO A 78 -22.39 -29.47 -7.42
C PRO A 78 -21.52 -30.39 -6.53
N HIS A 79 -20.26 -30.05 -6.34
CA HIS A 79 -19.27 -30.92 -5.69
C HIS A 79 -18.65 -30.33 -4.42
N PHE A 80 -18.97 -29.07 -4.09
CA PHE A 80 -18.43 -28.40 -2.91
C PHE A 80 -19.55 -27.70 -2.14
N ARG A 81 -19.49 -27.79 -0.81
CA ARG A 81 -20.46 -27.12 0.07
C ARG A 81 -20.20 -25.61 0.05
N SER A 82 -21.22 -24.83 -0.30
CA SER A 82 -21.19 -23.37 -0.15
C SER A 82 -21.48 -22.94 1.29
N VAL A 83 -21.02 -21.75 1.65
CA VAL A 83 -21.35 -21.10 2.92
C VAL A 83 -22.09 -19.81 2.58
N ARG A 84 -23.40 -19.81 2.79
CA ARG A 84 -24.26 -18.68 2.43
C ARG A 84 -23.92 -17.46 3.29
N GLN A 85 -23.56 -16.36 2.64
CA GLN A 85 -23.37 -15.02 3.20
C GLN A 85 -23.74 -13.97 2.15
N GLU A 86 -23.73 -12.70 2.53
CA GLU A 86 -23.84 -11.59 1.58
C GLU A 86 -22.69 -11.64 0.55
N PRO A 87 -22.95 -11.32 -0.74
CA PRO A 87 -21.93 -11.38 -1.80
C PRO A 87 -20.84 -10.32 -1.66
N VAL A 88 -21.08 -9.31 -0.81
CA VAL A 88 -20.11 -8.26 -0.47
C VAL A 88 -20.05 -8.15 1.05
N LEU A 89 -18.84 -8.27 1.61
CA LEU A 89 -18.57 -8.14 3.03
C LEU A 89 -17.87 -6.81 3.30
N VAL A 90 -18.50 -5.92 4.04
CA VAL A 90 -17.88 -4.68 4.48
C VAL A 90 -17.05 -4.93 5.73
N ARG A 91 -15.78 -4.50 5.71
CA ARG A 91 -14.83 -4.57 6.82
C ARG A 91 -14.32 -3.17 7.16
N SER A 92 -14.19 -2.87 8.45
CA SER A 92 -13.56 -1.63 8.90
C SER A 92 -12.04 -1.73 8.74
N VAL A 93 -11.44 -0.80 8.02
CA VAL A 93 -10.01 -0.75 7.72
C VAL A 93 -9.49 0.64 8.06
N THR A 94 -8.32 0.69 8.70
CA THR A 94 -7.62 1.93 9.05
C THR A 94 -6.98 2.54 7.80
N GLY A 95 -7.22 3.83 7.55
CA GLY A 95 -6.69 4.57 6.40
C GLY A 95 -5.82 5.75 6.82
N GLU A 96 -5.03 6.26 5.89
CA GLU A 96 -4.37 7.57 6.02
C GLU A 96 -4.64 8.35 4.73
N THR A 97 -5.15 9.57 4.86
CA THR A 97 -5.42 10.43 3.71
C THR A 97 -4.21 11.32 3.43
N PRO A 98 -3.56 11.24 2.26
CA PRO A 98 -2.43 12.10 1.93
C PRO A 98 -2.81 13.59 2.03
N GLY A 99 -2.17 14.32 2.95
CA GLY A 99 -2.40 15.76 3.17
C GLY A 99 -3.33 16.13 4.34
N SER A 100 -3.81 15.15 5.12
CA SER A 100 -4.55 15.41 6.37
C SER A 100 -3.64 15.73 7.57
N GLY A 101 -2.31 15.66 7.40
CA GLY A 101 -1.28 15.98 8.39
C GLY A 101 -1.20 17.47 8.73
N GLY A 102 -2.26 18.00 9.33
CA GLY A 102 -2.32 19.30 9.97
C GLY A 102 -2.78 19.14 11.41
N ARG A 103 -1.83 18.87 12.31
CA ARG A 103 -1.90 19.22 13.73
C ARG A 103 -0.53 19.65 14.21
#